data_AF-A0A094FPN5-F1
#
_entry.id   AF-A0A094FPN5-F1
#
_cell.length_a   1.000
_cell.length_b   1.000
_cell.length_c   1.000
_cell.angle_alpha   90.00
_cell.angle_beta   90.00
_cell.angle_gamma   90.00
#
_symmetry.space_group_name_H-M   'P 1'
#
loop_
_entity.id
_entity.type
_entity.pdbx_description
1 polymer ?
#
loop_
_entity_poly.entity_id
_entity_poly.type
_entity_poly.pdbx_seq_one_letter_code
_entity_poly.pdbx_strand_id
1 'polypeptide(L)'
;MDSSPPLDNQDWPTPSRRTSRVLKRYANFSERQIAAATGIPKSTVHDHLTLPTSRTYRPRGRKTKIDSDTIEKMITSLQGHYNERSKPWSKLREQWKLDCTDQTLANAFARHSYYKCKACQKG
;
A
#
# COMPACT_ATOMS: atom_id res chain seq x y z
N MET A 1 -0.66 15.45 2.64
CA MET A 1 0.19 16.65 2.87
C MET A 1 1.13 16.28 3.99
N ASP A 2 2.29 15.74 3.64
CA ASP A 2 3.40 15.54 4.57
C ASP A 2 4.09 16.89 4.74
N SER A 3 4.04 17.44 5.96
CA SER A 3 4.76 18.66 6.29
C SER A 3 6.26 18.39 6.22
N SER A 4 7.00 19.28 5.57
CA SER A 4 8.46 19.31 5.59
C SER A 4 8.97 19.29 7.03
N PRO A 5 10.13 18.65 7.31
CA PRO A 5 10.70 18.63 8.65
C PRO A 5 10.97 20.06 9.15
N PRO A 6 10.79 20.33 10.45
CA PRO A 6 11.10 21.63 11.03
C PRO A 6 12.60 21.94 10.88
N LEU A 7 12.91 23.22 10.71
CA LEU A 7 14.29 23.73 10.81
C LEU A 7 14.76 23.61 12.27
N ASP A 8 16.07 23.43 12.48
CA ASP A 8 16.65 23.18 13.81
C ASP A 8 16.14 24.18 14.87
N ASN A 9 15.72 23.65 16.02
CA ASN A 9 15.12 24.33 17.19
C ASN A 9 13.65 24.79 17.10
N GLN A 10 12.84 24.24 16.18
CA GLN A 10 11.39 24.50 16.16
C GLN A 10 10.57 23.26 16.53
N ASP A 11 9.54 23.46 17.35
CA ASP A 11 8.52 22.45 17.60
C ASP A 11 7.79 22.07 16.31
N TRP A 12 7.46 20.79 16.18
CA TRP A 12 6.72 20.30 15.02
C TRP A 12 5.42 21.10 14.85
N PRO A 13 5.18 21.68 13.65
CA PRO A 13 3.95 22.41 13.41
C PRO A 13 2.75 21.49 13.65
N THR A 14 1.78 21.99 14.42
CA THR A 14 0.56 21.23 14.70
C THR A 14 -0.12 20.89 13.37
N PRO A 15 -0.38 19.60 13.08
CA PRO A 15 -1.03 19.22 11.83
C PRO A 15 -2.37 19.93 11.68
N SER A 16 -2.61 20.49 10.49
CA SER A 16 -3.82 21.27 10.13
C SER A 16 -5.14 20.57 10.51
N ARG A 17 -5.16 19.23 10.45
CA ARG A 17 -6.29 18.39 10.92
C ARG A 17 -6.54 18.49 12.42
N ARG A 18 -5.48 18.44 13.24
CA ARG A 18 -5.62 18.53 14.70
C ARG A 18 -6.20 19.89 15.08
N THR A 19 -5.74 20.94 14.42
CA THR A 19 -6.28 22.30 14.55
C THR A 19 -7.78 22.34 14.17
N SER A 20 -8.18 21.79 13.03
CA SER A 20 -9.62 21.72 12.65
C SER A 20 -10.47 20.98 13.70
N ARG A 21 -10.00 19.82 14.21
CA ARG A 21 -10.74 19.02 15.20
C ARG A 21 -10.82 19.70 16.58
N VAL A 22 -9.75 20.37 17.01
CA VAL A 22 -9.72 21.13 18.27
C VAL A 22 -10.66 22.32 18.19
N LEU A 23 -10.62 23.11 17.11
CA LEU A 23 -11.53 24.24 16.91
C LEU A 23 -13.00 23.79 16.85
N LYS A 24 -13.28 22.65 16.22
CA LYS A 24 -14.63 22.10 16.20
C LYS A 24 -15.10 21.64 17.58
N ARG A 25 -14.23 20.97 18.34
CA ARG A 25 -14.58 20.31 19.62
C ARG A 25 -14.61 21.26 20.81
N TYR A 26 -13.68 22.22 20.88
CA TYR A 26 -13.47 23.05 22.06
C TYR A 26 -13.87 24.50 21.85
N ALA A 27 -13.80 25.02 20.62
CA ALA A 27 -14.25 26.37 20.28
C ALA A 27 -15.66 26.40 19.66
N ASN A 28 -16.27 25.24 19.41
CA ASN A 28 -17.59 25.08 18.78
C ASN A 28 -17.72 25.78 17.41
N PHE A 29 -16.61 25.96 16.68
CA PHE A 29 -16.65 26.63 15.38
C PHE A 29 -17.37 25.78 14.32
N SER A 30 -18.10 26.46 13.43
CA SER A 30 -18.61 25.87 12.20
C SER A 30 -17.46 25.61 11.20
N GLU A 31 -17.67 24.71 10.24
CA GLU A 31 -16.66 24.44 9.20
C GLU A 31 -16.22 25.70 8.44
N ARG A 32 -17.16 26.62 8.18
CA ARG A 32 -16.87 27.92 7.53
C ARG A 32 -15.98 28.80 8.40
N GLN A 33 -16.25 28.87 9.70
CA GLN A 33 -15.44 29.64 10.65
C GLN A 33 -14.04 29.04 10.79
N ILE A 34 -13.92 27.71 10.81
CA ILE A 34 -12.62 27.02 10.82
C ILE A 34 -11.85 27.35 9.55
N ALA A 35 -12.49 27.28 8.38
CA ALA A 35 -11.85 27.60 7.10
C ALA A 35 -11.35 29.06 7.06
N ALA A 36 -12.17 30.01 7.51
CA ALA A 36 -11.80 31.42 7.59
C ALA A 36 -10.65 31.67 8.58
N ALA A 37 -10.66 31.01 9.74
CA ALA A 37 -9.65 31.21 10.79
C ALA A 37 -8.30 30.53 10.48
N THR A 38 -8.31 29.43 9.72
CA THR A 38 -7.11 28.61 9.47
C THR A 38 -6.59 28.69 8.03
N GLY A 39 -7.34 29.30 7.11
CA GLY A 39 -7.04 29.31 5.68
C GLY A 39 -7.20 27.94 4.99
N ILE A 40 -7.69 26.92 5.69
CA ILE A 40 -7.89 25.57 5.13
C ILE A 40 -9.19 25.57 4.31
N PRO A 41 -9.21 25.02 3.08
CA PRO A 41 -10.44 24.90 2.30
C PRO A 41 -11.54 24.17 3.06
N LYS A 42 -12.78 24.61 2.91
CA LYS A 42 -13.93 24.02 3.61
C LYS A 42 -14.05 22.51 3.38
N SER A 43 -13.81 22.04 2.15
CA SER A 43 -13.79 20.61 1.81
C SER A 43 -12.78 19.83 2.63
N THR A 44 -11.56 20.35 2.77
CA THR A 44 -10.50 19.75 3.59
C THR A 44 -10.84 19.78 5.09
N VAL A 45 -11.49 20.85 5.58
CA VAL A 45 -12.01 20.90 6.96
C VAL A 45 -13.07 19.81 7.17
N HIS A 46 -13.98 19.63 6.22
CA HIS A 46 -14.98 18.58 6.28
C HIS A 46 -14.32 17.19 6.37
N ASP A 47 -13.37 16.90 5.47
CA ASP A 47 -12.61 15.64 5.48
C ASP A 47 -11.85 15.42 6.80
N HIS A 48 -11.29 16.49 7.39
CA HIS A 48 -10.60 16.42 8.68
C HIS A 48 -11.51 16.01 9.85
N LEU A 49 -12.81 16.31 9.75
CA LEU A 49 -13.81 16.02 10.78
C LEU A 49 -14.50 14.68 10.57
N THR A 50 -14.75 14.28 9.31
CA THR A 50 -15.55 13.10 8.97
C THR A 50 -14.72 11.84 8.76
N LEU A 51 -13.52 11.94 8.18
CA LEU A 51 -12.75 10.76 7.84
C LEU A 51 -12.07 10.15 9.08
N PRO A 52 -12.11 8.80 9.22
CA PRO A 52 -11.37 8.08 10.25
C PRO A 52 -9.90 8.04 9.87
N THR A 53 -9.20 9.15 10.07
CA THR A 53 -7.83 9.31 9.62
C THR A 53 -6.91 9.43 10.83
N SER A 54 -6.58 8.28 11.42
CA SER A 54 -5.45 8.19 12.35
C SER A 54 -4.14 8.42 11.58
N ARG A 55 -3.05 8.78 12.27
CA ARG A 55 -1.70 8.81 11.66
C ARG A 55 -1.28 7.45 11.11
N THR A 56 -1.90 6.37 11.60
CA THR A 56 -1.63 4.99 11.19
C THR A 56 -2.56 4.50 10.08
N TYR A 57 -3.60 5.26 9.72
CA TYR A 57 -4.54 4.85 8.68
C TYR A 57 -3.84 4.92 7.32
N ARG A 58 -3.69 3.75 6.69
CA ARG A 58 -3.26 3.63 5.30
C ARG A 58 -4.39 2.96 4.52
N PRO A 59 -4.86 3.55 3.41
CA PRO A 59 -5.83 2.87 2.56
C PRO A 59 -5.23 1.55 2.08
N ARG A 60 -6.08 0.52 1.94
CA ARG A 60 -5.63 -0.75 1.37
C ARG A 60 -5.08 -0.50 -0.04
N GLY A 61 -3.92 -1.07 -0.33
CA GLY A 61 -3.34 -1.04 -1.66
C GLY A 61 -4.22 -1.75 -2.69
N ARG A 62 -3.90 -1.57 -3.97
CA ARG A 62 -4.56 -2.27 -5.07
C ARG A 62 -4.47 -3.79 -4.88
N LYS A 63 -5.56 -4.51 -5.16
CA LYS A 63 -5.58 -5.97 -5.17
C LYS A 63 -4.49 -6.51 -6.12
N THR A 64 -3.85 -7.60 -5.72
CA THR A 64 -2.86 -8.30 -6.54
C THR A 64 -3.53 -8.97 -7.73
N LYS A 65 -2.79 -9.14 -8.84
CA LYS A 65 -3.29 -9.83 -10.03
C LYS A 65 -3.47 -11.34 -9.82
N ILE A 66 -2.66 -11.91 -8.92
CA ILE A 66 -2.66 -13.33 -8.61
C ILE A 66 -3.08 -13.48 -7.16
N ASP A 67 -3.95 -14.44 -6.93
CA ASP A 67 -4.43 -14.80 -5.60
C ASP A 67 -3.38 -15.61 -4.84
N SER A 68 -3.34 -15.43 -3.52
CA SER A 68 -2.35 -16.06 -2.64
C SER A 68 -2.46 -17.59 -2.67
N ASP A 69 -3.68 -18.13 -2.62
CA ASP A 69 -3.93 -19.58 -2.64
C ASP A 69 -3.43 -20.22 -3.95
N THR A 70 -3.53 -19.48 -5.05
CA THR A 70 -3.03 -19.95 -6.35
C THR A 70 -1.51 -20.08 -6.33
N ILE A 71 -0.81 -19.08 -5.76
CA ILE A 71 0.65 -19.13 -5.63
C ILE A 71 1.09 -20.27 -4.72
N GLU A 72 0.40 -20.51 -3.60
CA GLU A 72 0.73 -21.60 -2.68
C GLU A 72 0.57 -22.98 -3.32
N LYS A 73 -0.51 -23.17 -4.10
CA LYS A 73 -0.71 -24.40 -4.89
C LYS A 73 0.40 -24.60 -5.93
N MET A 74 0.80 -23.52 -6.61
CA MET A 74 1.94 -23.57 -7.55
C MET A 74 3.23 -23.94 -6.82
N ILE A 75 3.55 -23.30 -5.69
CA ILE A 75 4.77 -23.61 -4.93
C ILE A 75 4.79 -25.07 -4.49
N THR A 76 3.65 -25.58 -4.02
CA THR A 76 3.50 -26.98 -3.58
C THR A 76 3.75 -27.94 -4.74
N SER A 77 3.22 -27.67 -5.94
CA SER A 77 3.46 -28.53 -7.11
C SER A 77 4.95 -28.56 -7.51
N LEU A 78 5.63 -27.41 -7.43
CA LEU A 78 7.04 -27.28 -7.79
C LEU A 78 7.99 -27.98 -6.81
N GLN A 79 7.64 -28.06 -5.52
CA GLN A 79 8.52 -28.64 -4.50
C GLN A 79 8.75 -30.15 -4.73
N GLY A 80 7.77 -30.87 -5.26
CA GLY A 80 7.86 -32.33 -5.47
C GLY A 80 8.79 -32.79 -6.59
N HIS A 81 9.09 -31.93 -7.58
CA HIS A 81 9.76 -32.36 -8.81
C HIS A 81 10.86 -31.38 -9.26
N TYR A 82 12.12 -31.86 -9.31
CA TYR A 82 13.27 -31.05 -9.73
C TYR A 82 13.06 -30.40 -11.11
N ASN A 83 12.53 -31.16 -12.08
CA ASN A 83 12.24 -30.70 -13.44
C ASN A 83 11.21 -29.57 -13.48
N GLU A 84 10.35 -29.45 -12.46
CA GLU A 84 9.39 -28.36 -12.39
C GLU A 84 10.01 -27.07 -11.85
N ARG A 85 10.98 -27.18 -10.94
CA ARG A 85 11.68 -26.01 -10.38
C ARG A 85 12.55 -25.29 -11.41
N SER A 86 13.05 -26.02 -12.41
CA SER A 86 13.86 -25.47 -13.50
C SER A 86 13.05 -24.85 -14.64
N LYS A 87 11.72 -25.01 -14.66
CA LYS A 87 10.87 -24.38 -15.69
C LYS A 87 11.00 -22.85 -15.64
N PRO A 88 11.10 -22.15 -16.78
CA PRO A 88 11.07 -20.69 -16.78
C PRO A 88 9.71 -20.14 -16.36
N TRP A 89 9.68 -18.87 -15.98
CA TRP A 89 8.44 -18.18 -15.56
C TRP A 89 7.38 -18.16 -16.65
N SER A 90 7.79 -17.95 -17.90
CA SER A 90 6.92 -17.99 -19.08
C SER A 90 6.14 -19.31 -19.19
N LYS A 91 6.83 -20.45 -19.02
CA LYS A 91 6.21 -21.79 -19.06
C LYS A 91 5.25 -22.02 -17.90
N LEU A 92 5.59 -21.58 -16.69
CA LEU A 92 4.67 -21.67 -15.56
C LEU A 92 3.42 -20.80 -15.77
N ARG A 93 3.59 -19.61 -16.36
CA ARG A 93 2.48 -18.72 -16.69
C ARG A 93 1.52 -19.37 -17.68
N GLU A 94 2.05 -19.96 -18.76
CA GLU A 94 1.27 -20.68 -19.77
C GLU A 94 0.52 -21.87 -19.15
N GLN A 95 1.22 -22.71 -18.38
CA GLN A 95 0.67 -23.91 -17.76
C GLN A 95 -0.49 -23.58 -16.81
N TRP A 96 -0.40 -22.46 -16.08
CA TRP A 96 -1.41 -22.03 -15.11
C TRP A 96 -2.38 -20.98 -15.66
N LYS A 97 -2.30 -20.66 -16.97
CA LYS A 97 -3.18 -19.71 -17.67
C LYS A 97 -3.32 -18.35 -16.96
N LEU A 98 -2.20 -17.81 -16.50
CA LEU A 98 -2.17 -16.55 -15.73
C LEU A 98 -2.05 -15.32 -16.65
N ASP A 99 -2.95 -14.35 -16.48
CA ASP A 99 -2.91 -13.06 -17.18
C ASP A 99 -1.99 -12.05 -16.47
N CYS A 100 -0.69 -12.35 -16.45
CA CYS A 100 0.31 -11.46 -15.87
C CYS A 100 1.64 -11.51 -16.64
N THR A 101 2.55 -10.58 -16.33
CA THR A 101 3.93 -10.66 -16.83
C THR A 101 4.75 -11.62 -15.99
N ASP A 102 5.82 -12.17 -16.56
CA ASP A 102 6.77 -13.04 -15.86
C ASP A 102 7.35 -12.36 -14.61
N GLN A 103 7.63 -11.06 -14.69
CA GLN A 103 8.07 -10.26 -13.54
C GLN A 103 6.99 -10.20 -12.43
N THR A 104 5.72 -10.08 -12.80
CA THR A 104 4.61 -10.07 -11.82
C THR A 104 4.52 -11.42 -11.11
N LEU A 105 4.71 -12.51 -11.85
CA LEU A 105 4.75 -13.87 -11.31
C LEU A 105 5.94 -14.04 -10.36
N ALA A 106 7.15 -13.67 -10.80
CA ALA A 106 8.35 -13.74 -9.96
C ALA A 106 8.21 -12.91 -8.66
N ASN A 107 7.67 -11.70 -8.75
CA ASN A 107 7.40 -10.84 -7.59
C ASN A 107 6.32 -11.43 -6.67
N ALA A 108 5.36 -12.18 -7.21
CA ALA A 108 4.36 -12.88 -6.40
C ALA A 108 5.01 -14.02 -5.64
N PHE A 109 5.82 -14.86 -6.28
CA PHE A 109 6.56 -15.94 -5.62
C PHE A 109 7.54 -15.42 -4.54
N ALA A 110 8.25 -14.32 -4.81
CA ALA A 110 9.14 -13.69 -3.83
C ALA A 110 8.41 -13.20 -2.57
N ARG A 111 7.16 -12.72 -2.72
CA ARG A 111 6.30 -12.36 -1.57
C ARG A 111 5.92 -13.56 -0.70
N HIS A 112 5.88 -14.76 -1.29
CA HIS A 112 5.69 -16.03 -0.59
C HIS A 112 7.02 -16.73 -0.24
N SER A 113 8.13 -15.98 -0.21
CA SER A 113 9.46 -16.47 0.15
C SER A 113 10.00 -17.61 -0.74
N TYR A 114 9.47 -17.76 -1.95
CA TYR A 114 9.98 -18.73 -2.91
C TYR A 114 10.87 -18.07 -3.95
N TYR A 115 12.13 -18.49 -4.00
CA TYR A 115 13.12 -18.00 -4.95
C TYR A 115 13.64 -19.15 -5.81
N LYS A 116 13.53 -19.01 -7.13
CA LYS A 116 14.20 -19.94 -8.04
C LYS A 116 15.70 -19.71 -8.02
N CYS A 117 16.46 -20.80 -8.14
CA CYS A 117 17.90 -20.73 -8.25
C CYS A 117 18.31 -19.93 -9.51
N LYS A 118 19.42 -19.17 -9.48
CA LYS A 118 19.86 -18.38 -10.64
C LYS A 118 20.09 -19.24 -11.90
N ALA A 119 20.54 -20.48 -11.74
CA ALA A 119 20.69 -21.44 -12.85
C ALA A 119 19.34 -21.87 -13.43
N CYS A 120 18.33 -22.03 -12.58
CA CYS A 120 16.95 -22.42 -12.89
C CYS A 120 16.17 -21.31 -13.62
N GLN A 121 16.72 -20.09 -13.68
CA GLN A 121 16.07 -18.92 -14.29
C GLN A 121 16.55 -18.64 -15.73
N LYS A 122 17.62 -19.28 -16.19
CA LYS A 122 18.24 -19.03 -17.50
C LYS A 122 17.69 -19.89 -18.65
N GLY A 123 16.79 -20.82 -18.34
CA GLY A 123 16.20 -21.76 -19.30
C GLY A 123 15.04 -21.19 -20.10
#